data_AF-A0A377W364-F1
#
_entry.id   AF-A0A377W364-F1
#
_cell.length_a   1.000
_cell.length_b   1.000
_cell.length_c   1.000
_cell.angle_alpha   90.00
_cell.angle_beta   90.00
_cell.angle_gamma   90.00
#
_symmetry.space_group_name_H-M   'P 1'
#
loop_
_entity.id
_entity.type
_entity.pdbx_description
1 polymer ?
#
loop_
_entity_poly.entity_id
_entity_poly.type
_entity_poly.pdbx_seq_one_letter_code
_entity_poly.pdbx_strand_id
1 'polypeptide(L)' 'MNTPLWKTLIRNRGKVVSKDSLMLQLYPDAELRESHTIDVLMGRLRKKIQAEYPQDVITTVRGQGYLFELR' A
#
# COMPACT_ATOMS: atom_id res chain seq x y z
N MET A 1 7.34 2.33 -11.78
CA MET A 1 6.11 2.70 -11.04
C MET A 1 4.81 1.98 -11.50
N ASN A 2 4.75 0.64 -11.71
CA ASN A 2 3.56 -0.03 -12.30
C ASN A 2 3.04 -1.24 -11.49
N THR A 3 2.95 -1.12 -10.15
CA THR A 3 2.39 -2.20 -9.32
C THR A 3 0.89 -1.95 -9.03
N PRO A 4 0.08 -3.00 -8.83
CA PRO A 4 -1.33 -2.82 -8.45
C PRO A 4 -1.47 -2.05 -7.12
N LEU A 5 -0.59 -2.33 -6.16
CA LEU A 5 -0.55 -1.63 -4.87
C LEU A 5 -0.39 -0.11 -5.03
N TRP A 6 0.52 0.33 -5.90
CA TRP A 6 0.72 1.74 -6.22
C TRP A 6 -0.53 2.38 -6.83
N LYS A 7 -1.13 1.73 -7.83
CA LYS A 7 -2.35 2.22 -8.49
C LYS A 7 -3.49 2.40 -7.51
N THR A 8 -3.65 1.47 -6.57
CA THR A 8 -4.68 1.54 -5.55
C THR A 8 -4.46 2.67 -4.57
N LEU A 9 -3.22 2.90 -4.13
CA LEU A 9 -2.90 4.02 -3.25
C LEU A 9 -3.14 5.38 -3.93
N ILE A 10 -2.71 5.58 -5.18
CA ILE A 10 -2.96 6.84 -5.89
C ILE A 10 -4.46 7.10 -6.05
N ARG A 11 -5.22 6.08 -6.47
CA ARG A 11 -6.68 6.19 -6.65
C ARG A 11 -7.41 6.55 -5.35
N ASN A 12 -6.82 6.20 -4.21
CA ASN A 12 -7.32 6.51 -2.88
C ASN A 12 -6.49 7.60 -2.18
N ARG A 13 -5.86 8.52 -2.92
CA ARG A 13 -5.09 9.62 -2.34
C ARG A 13 -5.92 10.37 -1.28
N GLY A 14 -5.32 10.62 -0.12
CA GLY A 14 -5.97 11.28 1.02
C GLY A 14 -6.91 10.37 1.83
N LYS A 15 -7.02 9.09 1.50
CA LYS A 15 -7.85 8.11 2.22
C LYS A 15 -7.01 6.93 2.71
N VAL A 16 -7.39 6.37 3.87
CA VAL A 16 -6.78 5.15 4.40
C VAL A 16 -7.32 3.94 3.62
N VAL A 17 -6.41 3.11 3.10
CA VAL A 17 -6.74 1.84 2.46
C VAL A 17 -6.34 0.70 3.39
N SER A 18 -7.28 -0.18 3.71
CA SER A 18 -7.06 -1.29 4.66
C SER A 18 -6.21 -2.40 4.07
N LYS A 19 -5.51 -3.16 4.94
CA LYS A 19 -4.73 -4.33 4.52
C LYS A 19 -5.61 -5.37 3.84
N ASP A 20 -6.82 -5.60 4.34
CA ASP A 20 -7.76 -6.56 3.75
C ASP A 20 -8.23 -6.14 2.37
N SER A 21 -8.51 -4.85 2.16
CA SER A 21 -8.86 -4.32 0.83
C SER A 21 -7.71 -4.46 -0.16
N LEU A 22 -6.47 -4.24 0.31
CA LEU A 22 -5.28 -4.42 -0.52
C LEU A 22 -5.07 -5.90 -0.86
N MET A 23 -5.29 -6.79 0.11
CA MET A 23 -5.17 -8.23 -0.10
C MET A 23 -6.21 -8.74 -1.09
N LEU A 24 -7.48 -8.35 -0.93
CA LEU A 24 -8.57 -8.74 -1.83
C LEU A 24 -8.30 -8.31 -3.28
N GLN A 25 -7.69 -7.14 -3.49
CA GLN A 25 -7.35 -6.68 -4.84
C GLN A 25 -6.14 -7.40 -5.46
N LEU A 26 -5.18 -7.82 -4.65
CA LEU A 26 -3.97 -8.51 -5.13
C LEU A 26 -4.20 -10.00 -5.33
N TYR A 27 -5.00 -10.60 -4.44
CA TYR A 27 -5.23 -12.04 -4.35
C TYR A 27 -6.71 -12.30 -4.03
N PRO A 28 -7.60 -12.11 -5.02
CA PRO A 28 -9.05 -12.28 -4.82
C PRO A 28 -9.42 -13.67 -4.33
N ASP A 29 -8.71 -14.69 -4.82
CA ASP A 29 -9.00 -16.12 -4.59
C ASP A 29 -8.13 -16.76 -3.49
N ALA A 30 -7.35 -15.99 -2.73
CA ALA A 30 -6.52 -16.56 -1.67
C ALA A 30 -7.39 -17.02 -0.47
N GLU A 31 -7.41 -18.33 -0.23
CA GLU A 31 -8.10 -18.97 0.90
C GLU A 31 -7.57 -18.51 2.27
N LEU A 32 -6.29 -18.12 2.34
CA LEU A 32 -5.65 -17.55 3.54
C LEU A 32 -5.03 -16.19 3.22
N ARG A 33 -5.48 -15.15 3.93
CA ARG A 33 -5.04 -13.77 3.76
C ARG A 33 -4.13 -13.35 4.91
N GLU A 34 -2.83 -13.45 4.71
CA GLU A 34 -1.85 -13.02 5.71
C GLU A 34 -1.50 -11.54 5.58
N SER A 35 -1.93 -10.74 6.55
CA SER A 35 -1.67 -9.29 6.59
C SER A 35 -0.19 -8.90 6.45
N HIS A 36 0.74 -9.78 6.85
CA HIS A 36 2.20 -9.59 6.73
C HIS A 36 2.68 -9.47 5.29
N THR A 37 2.02 -10.13 4.33
CA THR A 37 2.36 -9.99 2.90
C THR A 37 2.18 -8.53 2.46
N ILE A 38 1.13 -7.85 2.92
CA ILE A 38 0.91 -6.45 2.60
C ILE A 38 1.98 -5.56 3.23
N ASP A 39 2.40 -5.83 4.47
CA ASP A 39 3.50 -5.09 5.11
C ASP A 39 4.80 -5.20 4.30
N VAL A 40 5.14 -6.41 3.85
CA VAL A 40 6.34 -6.66 3.02
C VAL A 40 6.24 -5.92 1.69
N LEU A 41 5.12 -6.04 0.98
CA LEU A 41 4.90 -5.36 -0.29
C LEU A 41 4.93 -3.84 -0.13
N MET A 42 4.38 -3.32 0.98
CA MET A 42 4.40 -1.88 1.26
C MET A 42 5.81 -1.39 1.56
N GLY A 43 6.61 -2.14 2.31
CA GLY A 43 8.02 -1.83 2.54
C GLY A 43 8.82 -1.77 1.24
N ARG A 44 8.58 -2.71 0.31
CA ARG A 44 9.20 -2.71 -1.02
C ARG A 44 8.74 -1.52 -1.86
N LEU A 45 7.46 -1.18 -1.82
CA LEU A 45 6.91 -0.04 -2.56
C LEU A 45 7.49 1.28 -2.06
N ARG A 46 7.58 1.49 -0.73
CA ARG A 46 8.19 2.68 -0.13
C ARG A 46 9.63 2.88 -0.60
N LYS A 47 10.47 1.84 -0.51
CA LYS A 47 11.86 1.89 -0.99
C LYS A 47 11.95 2.25 -2.47
N LYS A 48 11.03 1.72 -3.28
CA LYS A 48 10.98 2.02 -4.72
C LYS A 48 10.59 3.48 -5.00
N ILE A 49 9.61 4.01 -4.27
CA ILE A 49 9.21 5.42 -4.40
C ILE A 49 10.33 6.32 -3.93
N GLN A 50 10.97 6.02 -2.80
CA GLN A 50 12.08 6.80 -2.24
C GLN A 50 13.29 6.90 -3.16
N ALA A 51 13.51 5.90 -4.02
CA ALA A 51 14.57 5.94 -5.02
C ALA A 51 14.33 6.98 -6.13
N GLU A 52 13.07 7.35 -6.39
CA GLU A 52 12.68 8.33 -7.43
C GLU A 52 12.27 9.68 -6.80
N TYR A 53 11.71 9.66 -5.59
CA TYR A 53 11.21 10.83 -4.86
C TYR A 53 11.62 10.74 -3.38
N PRO A 54 12.49 11.64 -2.88
CA PRO A 54 13.04 11.52 -1.53
C PRO A 54 12.01 11.74 -0.39
N GLN A 55 10.80 12.18 -0.70
CA GLN A 55 9.76 12.43 0.29
C GLN A 55 9.03 11.14 0.69
N ASP A 56 8.74 10.98 1.98
CA ASP A 56 7.87 9.90 2.45
C ASP A 56 6.40 10.28 2.23
N VAL A 57 5.75 9.55 1.33
CA VAL A 57 4.38 9.80 0.86
C VAL A 57 3.42 8.70 1.30
N ILE A 58 3.88 7.68 2.05
CA ILE A 58 3.03 6.56 2.51
C ILE A 58 3.09 6.43 4.04
N THR A 59 2.05 6.91 4.72
CA THR A 59 1.91 6.80 6.18
C THR A 59 1.22 5.48 6.57
N THR A 60 1.73 4.80 7.59
CA THR A 60 1.02 3.69 8.24
C THR A 60 0.02 4.25 9.24
N VAL A 61 -1.25 3.93 9.09
CA VAL A 61 -2.30 4.23 10.08
C VAL A 61 -2.54 2.96 10.89
N ARG A 62 -2.00 2.91 12.11
CA ARG A 62 -1.98 1.72 12.96
C ARG A 62 -3.39 1.14 13.15
N GLY A 63 -3.54 -0.15 12.90
CA GLY A 63 -4.82 -0.87 12.99
C GLY A 63 -5.80 -0.60 11.84
N GLN A 64 -5.50 0.33 10.92
CA GLN A 64 -6.41 0.69 9.84
C GLN A 64 -5.84 0.37 8.46
N GLY A 65 -4.57 0.66 8.19
CA GLY A 65 -3.95 0.42 6.89
C GLY A 65 -2.90 1.46 6.50
N TYR A 66 -2.94 1.90 5.25
CA TYR A 66 -1.97 2.86 4.70
C TYR A 66 -2.66 4.03 4.02
N LEU A 67 -2.06 5.21 4.18
CA LEU A 67 -2.48 6.46 3.55
C LEU A 67 -1.39 6.91 2.58
N PHE A 68 -1.79 7.22 1.35
CA PHE A 68 -0.94 7.93 0.40
C PHE A 68 -1.33 9.39 0.29
N GLU A 69 -0.36 10.28 0.47
CA GLU A 69 -0.55 11.73 0.40
C GLU A 69 0.72 12.41 -0.15
N LEU A 70 0.52 13.39 -1.03
CA LEU A 70 1.58 14.29 -1.49
C LEU A 70 1.45 15.56 -0.66
N ARG A 71 2.49 15.87 0.13
CA ARG A 71 2.59 17.08 0.94
C ARG A 71 3.36 18.17 0.21
#